data_AF-A0A2E6N6E7-F1
#
_entry.id   AF-A0A2E6N6E7-F1
#
_cell.length_a   1.000
_cell.length_b   1.000
_cell.length_c   1.000
_cell.angle_alpha   90.00
_cell.angle_beta   90.00
_cell.angle_gamma   90.00
#
_symmetry.space_group_name_H-M   'P 1'
#
loop_
_entity.id
_entity.type
_entity.pdbx_description
1 polymer ?
#
loop_
_entity_poly.entity_id
_entity_poly.type
_entity_poly.pdbx_seq_one_letter_code
_entity_poly.pdbx_strand_id
1 'polypeptide(L)'
;MLSPDKIYQQQSVLNSHPTKLVVKMYDLIAQNCYRENGEKVNALLSELIHYLNFDYDLSAQLFEIYRFCQQLAKESKFEEIIEVLNPLRETWEEVAQIELKNQAV
;
A
#
# COMPACT_ATOMS: atom_id res chain seq x y z
N MET A 1 9.81 4.50 26.62
CA MET A 1 11.08 3.96 26.10
C MET A 1 10.73 2.65 25.40
N LEU A 2 10.69 2.62 24.06
CA LEU A 2 10.40 1.38 23.32
C LEU A 2 11.66 0.50 23.34
N SER A 3 11.49 -0.78 23.70
CA SER A 3 12.60 -1.74 23.82
C SER A 3 13.24 -2.04 22.46
N PRO A 4 14.59 -2.15 22.38
CA PRO A 4 15.31 -2.43 21.13
C PRO A 4 14.79 -3.66 20.38
N ASP A 5 14.33 -4.68 21.12
CA ASP A 5 13.85 -5.94 20.55
C ASP A 5 12.64 -5.79 19.62
N LYS A 6 11.77 -4.79 19.84
CA LYS A 6 10.64 -4.54 18.94
C LYS A 6 11.08 -3.91 17.62
N ILE A 7 12.12 -3.08 17.65
CA ILE A 7 12.72 -2.48 16.45
C ILE A 7 13.35 -3.58 15.59
N TYR A 8 14.11 -4.48 16.22
CA TYR A 8 14.73 -5.62 15.51
C TYR A 8 13.70 -6.63 14.99
N GLN A 9 12.61 -6.89 15.71
CA GLN A 9 11.55 -7.79 15.24
C GLN A 9 10.76 -7.21 14.06
N GLN A 10 10.41 -5.92 14.10
CA GLN A 10 9.80 -5.25 12.94
C GLN A 10 10.74 -5.26 11.72
N GLN A 11 12.02 -4.98 11.93
CA GLN A 11 13.05 -5.06 10.88
C GLN A 11 13.19 -6.47 10.30
N SER A 12 13.08 -7.52 11.13
CA SER A 12 13.22 -8.91 10.69
C SER A 12 12.07 -9.44 9.84
N VAL A 13 10.84 -8.95 10.06
CA VAL A 13 9.66 -9.28 9.23
C VAL A 13 9.68 -8.51 7.90
N LEU A 14 10.24 -7.29 7.91
CA LEU A 14 10.50 -6.47 6.72
C LEU A 14 11.68 -6.98 5.87
N ASN A 15 12.42 -7.99 6.32
CA ASN A 15 13.52 -8.59 5.54
C ASN A 15 13.04 -9.52 4.41
N SER A 16 11.72 -9.69 4.21
CA SER A 16 11.16 -10.22 2.97
C SER A 16 10.44 -9.11 2.21
N HIS A 17 11.15 -8.47 1.28
CA HIS A 17 10.70 -7.50 0.27
C HIS A 17 9.41 -6.71 0.64
N PRO A 18 9.52 -5.68 1.50
CA PRO A 18 8.36 -4.95 2.00
C PRO A 18 7.61 -4.22 0.87
N THR A 19 8.30 -3.84 -0.19
CA THR A 19 7.72 -3.32 -1.44
C THR A 19 6.83 -4.34 -2.16
N LYS A 20 7.19 -5.63 -2.19
CA LYS A 20 6.33 -6.71 -2.69
C LYS A 20 5.06 -6.87 -1.86
N LEU A 21 5.13 -6.63 -0.54
CA LEU A 21 3.94 -6.65 0.31
C LEU A 21 3.01 -5.49 -0.02
N VAL A 22 3.56 -4.29 -0.26
CA VAL A 22 2.77 -3.14 -0.73
C VAL A 22 2.07 -3.49 -2.05
N VAL A 23 2.77 -4.02 -3.05
CA VAL A 23 2.13 -4.46 -4.32
C VAL A 23 0.98 -5.44 -4.08
N LYS A 24 1.17 -6.42 -3.20
CA LYS A 24 0.11 -7.38 -2.84
C LYS A 24 -1.10 -6.69 -2.19
N MET A 25 -0.90 -5.66 -1.39
CA MET A 25 -2.01 -4.88 -0.83
C MET A 25 -2.80 -4.17 -1.92
N TYR A 26 -2.12 -3.58 -2.91
CA TYR A 26 -2.79 -3.00 -4.08
C TYR A 26 -3.57 -4.05 -4.89
N ASP A 27 -3.00 -5.24 -5.11
CA ASP A 27 -3.69 -6.36 -5.77
C ASP A 27 -4.94 -6.79 -5.01
N LEU A 28 -4.89 -6.81 -3.67
CA LEU A 28 -6.04 -7.13 -2.82
C LEU A 28 -7.10 -6.03 -2.88
N ILE A 29 -6.71 -4.75 -2.96
CA ILE A 29 -7.67 -3.64 -3.14
C ILE A 29 -8.39 -3.81 -4.47
N ALA A 30 -7.67 -4.02 -5.58
CA ALA A 30 -8.27 -4.23 -6.89
C ALA A 30 -9.22 -5.44 -6.91
N GLN A 31 -8.82 -6.57 -6.33
CA GLN A 31 -9.68 -7.75 -6.19
C GLN A 31 -10.97 -7.46 -5.42
N ASN A 32 -10.92 -6.65 -4.36
CA ASN A 32 -12.11 -6.28 -3.59
C ASN A 32 -12.95 -5.21 -4.30
N CYS A 33 -12.35 -4.36 -5.14
CA CYS A 33 -13.09 -3.47 -6.05
C CYS A 33 -13.91 -4.27 -7.06
N TYR A 34 -13.33 -5.30 -7.71
CA TYR A 34 -14.07 -6.19 -8.61
C TYR A 34 -15.19 -6.99 -7.92
N ARG A 35 -15.08 -7.20 -6.60
CA ARG A 35 -16.10 -7.85 -5.77
C ARG A 35 -17.08 -6.86 -5.14
N GLU A 36 -16.94 -5.57 -5.44
CA GLU A 36 -17.71 -4.47 -4.86
C GLU A 36 -17.72 -4.47 -3.32
N ASN A 37 -16.66 -5.01 -2.70
CA ASN A 37 -16.53 -5.09 -1.26
C ASN A 37 -15.90 -3.81 -0.69
N GLY A 38 -16.70 -2.74 -0.64
CA GLY A 38 -16.26 -1.42 -0.19
C GLY A 38 -15.75 -1.38 1.26
N GLU A 39 -16.27 -2.22 2.15
CA GLU A 39 -15.76 -2.34 3.53
C GLU A 39 -14.31 -2.84 3.53
N LYS A 40 -14.03 -3.90 2.78
CA LYS A 40 -12.68 -4.46 2.69
C LYS A 40 -11.71 -3.53 1.96
N VAL A 41 -12.17 -2.83 0.91
CA VAL A 41 -11.39 -1.78 0.24
C VAL A 41 -11.00 -0.68 1.24
N ASN A 42 -11.95 -0.16 2.02
CA ASN A 42 -11.68 0.87 3.03
C ASN A 42 -10.70 0.40 4.11
N ALA A 43 -10.83 -0.85 4.57
CA ALA A 43 -9.91 -1.43 5.55
C ALA A 43 -8.48 -1.51 5.02
N LEU A 44 -8.29 -1.99 3.79
CA LEU A 44 -6.97 -2.08 3.15
C LEU A 44 -6.34 -0.71 2.88
N LEU A 45 -7.15 0.27 2.44
CA LEU A 45 -6.70 1.66 2.28
C LEU A 45 -6.28 2.28 3.62
N SER A 46 -7.00 1.98 4.70
CA SER A 46 -6.64 2.45 6.05
C SER A 46 -5.32 1.84 6.53
N GLU A 47 -5.09 0.58 6.17
CA GLU A 47 -3.83 -0.10 6.48
C GLU A 47 -2.66 0.51 5.72
N LEU A 48 -2.82 0.82 4.42
CA LEU A 48 -1.80 1.56 3.65
C LEU A 48 -1.50 2.93 4.28
N ILE A 49 -2.53 3.68 4.67
CA ILE A 49 -2.38 4.96 5.37
C ILE A 49 -1.60 4.80 6.67
N HIS A 50 -1.87 3.76 7.45
CA HIS A 50 -1.21 3.51 8.73
C HIS A 50 0.29 3.24 8.57
N TYR A 51 0.70 2.64 7.45
CA TYR A 51 2.11 2.34 7.16
C TYR A 51 2.88 3.49 6.50
N LEU A 52 2.23 4.62 6.17
CA LEU A 52 2.92 5.78 5.62
C LEU A 52 3.90 6.39 6.63
N ASN A 53 5.13 6.68 6.17
CA ASN A 53 6.10 7.42 6.95
C ASN A 53 6.00 8.92 6.64
N PHE A 54 5.41 9.70 7.54
CA PHE A 54 5.20 11.15 7.37
C PHE A 54 6.45 12.01 7.56
N ASP A 55 7.62 11.42 7.79
CA ASP A 55 8.90 12.13 7.69
C ASP A 55 9.23 12.50 6.22
N TYR A 56 8.52 11.92 5.25
CA TYR A 56 8.67 12.20 3.82
C TYR A 56 7.46 12.96 3.26
N ASP A 57 7.72 14.01 2.48
CA ASP A 57 6.67 14.85 1.87
C ASP A 57 5.71 14.07 0.96
N LEU A 58 6.21 13.03 0.30
CA LEU A 58 5.41 12.18 -0.57
C LEU A 58 4.28 11.45 0.17
N SER A 59 4.47 11.15 1.45
CA SER A 59 3.47 10.47 2.28
C SER A 59 2.19 11.29 2.43
N ALA A 60 2.29 12.62 2.49
CA ALA A 60 1.11 13.48 2.53
C ALA A 60 0.29 13.38 1.22
N GLN A 61 0.96 13.28 0.08
CA GLN A 61 0.28 13.14 -1.23
C GLN A 61 -0.39 11.76 -1.36
N LEU A 62 0.31 10.69 -0.95
CA LEU A 62 -0.25 9.34 -0.94
C LEU A 62 -1.44 9.23 0.02
N PHE A 63 -1.36 9.87 1.18
CA PHE A 63 -2.46 9.94 2.13
C PHE A 63 -3.72 10.53 1.48
N GLU A 64 -3.62 11.68 0.80
CA GLU A 64 -4.76 12.30 0.13
C GLU A 64 -5.35 11.41 -0.97
N ILE A 65 -4.51 10.74 -1.75
CA ILE A 65 -4.97 9.79 -2.78
C ILE A 65 -5.76 8.64 -2.14
N TYR A 66 -5.23 8.04 -1.06
CA TYR A 66 -5.93 6.94 -0.39
C TYR A 66 -7.24 7.39 0.25
N ARG A 67 -7.27 8.60 0.84
CA ARG A 67 -8.51 9.21 1.36
C ARG A 67 -9.54 9.45 0.26
N PHE A 68 -9.11 9.89 -0.91
CA PHE A 68 -9.97 10.04 -2.08
C PHE A 68 -10.56 8.69 -2.51
N CYS A 69 -9.74 7.63 -2.60
CA CYS A 69 -10.24 6.27 -2.89
C CYS A 69 -11.22 5.75 -1.83
N GLN A 70 -11.03 6.08 -0.55
CA GLN A 70 -12.00 5.75 0.51
C GLN A 70 -13.35 6.43 0.29
N GLN A 71 -13.35 7.67 -0.22
CA GLN A 71 -14.58 8.37 -0.58
C GLN A 71 -15.25 7.72 -1.80
N LEU A 72 -14.50 7.39 -2.84
CA LEU A 72 -15.01 6.64 -4.01
C LEU A 72 -15.62 5.29 -3.59
N ALA A 73 -15.01 4.59 -2.64
CA ALA A 73 -15.53 3.31 -2.14
C ALA A 73 -16.88 3.46 -1.42
N LYS A 74 -17.14 4.59 -0.75
CA LYS A 74 -18.45 4.90 -0.15
C LYS A 74 -19.51 5.23 -1.21
N GLU A 75 -19.07 5.76 -2.35
CA GLU A 75 -19.92 6.08 -3.49
C GLU A 75 -20.09 4.88 -4.45
N SER A 76 -19.55 3.71 -4.09
CA SER A 76 -19.53 2.50 -4.93
C SER A 76 -18.86 2.70 -6.31
N LYS A 77 -17.94 3.66 -6.41
CA LYS A 77 -17.15 3.99 -7.61
C LYS A 77 -15.88 3.15 -7.69
N PHE A 78 -16.04 1.85 -7.89
CA PHE A 78 -14.95 0.88 -7.79
C PHE A 78 -13.99 0.90 -8.97
N GLU A 79 -14.48 1.22 -10.17
CA GLU A 79 -13.65 1.31 -11.38
C GLU A 79 -12.68 2.49 -11.27
N GLU A 80 -13.15 3.64 -10.81
CA GLU A 80 -12.34 4.84 -10.60
C GLU A 80 -11.25 4.63 -9.55
N ILE A 81 -11.48 3.78 -8.53
CA ILE A 81 -10.44 3.40 -7.56
C ILE A 81 -9.31 2.65 -8.28
N ILE A 82 -9.65 1.73 -9.18
CA ILE A 82 -8.66 0.96 -9.95
C ILE A 82 -7.86 1.89 -10.86
N GLU A 83 -8.52 2.81 -11.57
CA GLU A 83 -7.85 3.79 -12.43
C GLU A 83 -6.85 4.66 -11.65
N VAL A 84 -7.22 5.13 -10.46
CA VAL A 84 -6.35 5.96 -9.61
C VAL A 84 -5.18 5.16 -9.04
N LEU A 85 -5.41 3.92 -8.59
CA LEU A 85 -4.40 3.14 -7.88
C LEU A 85 -3.47 2.33 -8.79
N ASN A 86 -3.88 2.01 -10.03
CA ASN A 86 -3.08 1.16 -10.92
C ASN A 86 -1.70 1.76 -11.26
N PRO A 87 -1.55 3.06 -11.59
CA PRO A 87 -0.23 3.64 -11.85
C PRO A 87 0.70 3.59 -10.63
N LEU A 88 0.14 3.77 -9.42
CA LEU A 88 0.90 3.65 -8.17
C LEU A 88 1.35 2.20 -7.94
N ARG A 89 0.47 1.23 -8.19
CA ARG A 89 0.79 -0.20 -8.12
C ARG A 89 1.93 -0.56 -9.07
N GLU A 90 1.86 -0.10 -10.31
CA GLU A 90 2.91 -0.32 -11.31
C GLU A 90 4.26 0.23 -10.84
N THR A 91 4.25 1.46 -10.30
CA THR A 91 5.46 2.08 -9.71
C THR A 91 6.03 1.23 -8.56
N TRP A 92 5.18 0.76 -7.64
CA TRP A 92 5.63 -0.11 -6.54
C TRP A 92 6.17 -1.47 -7.02
N GLU A 93 5.60 -2.04 -8.08
CA GLU A 93 6.11 -3.26 -8.69
C GLU A 93 7.48 -3.04 -9.32
N GLU A 94 7.70 -1.94 -10.03
CA GLU A 94 9.01 -1.59 -10.58
C GLU A 94 10.07 -1.46 -9.47
N VAL A 95 9.75 -0.72 -8.39
CA VAL A 95 10.64 -0.58 -7.23
C VAL A 95 10.96 -1.95 -6.62
N ALA A 96 9.94 -2.79 -6.43
CA ALA A 96 10.13 -4.14 -5.89
C ALA A 96 11.03 -5.02 -6.77
N GLN A 97 10.90 -4.91 -8.10
CA GLN A 97 11.76 -5.63 -9.04
C GLN A 97 13.21 -5.12 -9.02
N ILE A 98 13.41 -3.81 -8.83
CA ILE A 98 14.76 -3.23 -8.69
C ILE A 98 15.42 -3.75 -7.40
N GLU A 99 14.71 -3.75 -6.27
CA GLU A 99 15.22 -4.25 -5.00
C GLU A 99 15.61 -5.74 -5.08
N LEU A 100 14.77 -6.56 -5.69
CA LEU A 100 15.03 -7.98 -5.92
C LEU A 100 16.31 -8.23 -6.73
N LYS A 101 16.53 -7.43 -7.78
CA LYS A 101 17.73 -7.53 -8.62
C LYS A 101 18.99 -7.13 -7.86
N ASN A 102 18.91 -6.07 -7.05
CA ASN A 102 20.05 -5.56 -6.28
C ASN A 102 20.51 -6.50 -5.16
N GLN A 103 19.65 -7.42 -4.70
CA GLN A 103 20.01 -8.45 -3.71
C GLN A 103 20.57 -9.74 -4.33
N ALA A 104 20.46 -9.90 -5.66
CA ALA A 104 20.95 -11.06 -6.40
C ALA A 104 22.37 -10.88 -6.97
N VAL A 105 23.02 -9.75 -6.68
CA VAL A 105 24.39 -9.38 -7.07
C VAL A 105 25.27 -9.31 -5.82
#